data_AF-A0AAV5T7T8-F1
#
_entry.id   AF-A0AAV5T7T8-F1
#
_cell.length_a   1.000
_cell.length_b   1.000
_cell.length_c   1.000
_cell.angle_alpha   90.00
_cell.angle_beta   90.00
_cell.angle_gamma   90.00
#
_symmetry.space_group_name_H-M   'P 1'
#
loop_
_entity.id
_entity.type
_entity.pdbx_description
1 polymer ?
#
loop_
_entity_poly.entity_id
_entity_poly.type
_entity_poly.pdbx_seq_one_letter_code
_entity_poly.pdbx_strand_id
1 'polypeptide(L)'
;AWSREWFPELIVGAVGASAPVLAKTDFYEYMKVVEDVLQRHSQKCYDRTAGAFDSLYKLTQSPTGRANIQDKFDLFPKWTADPNISVDPLDISEVFNGLFGMYADTVQYNAVDWSTVAHLCSFFENDAVDSLDALVALKNDQYGNDKLLSSYDAVVNELTDMAKHIDGHAGTQYTDVQLAEPLWVWQTCNEF
;
A
#
# COMPACT_ATOMS: atom_id res chain seq x y z
N ALA A 1 5.85 11.30 -21.65
CA ALA A 1 5.48 12.69 -22.02
C ALA A 1 6.71 13.59 -22.01
N TRP A 2 7.46 13.65 -20.91
CA TRP A 2 8.67 14.49 -20.82
C TRP A 2 9.77 14.14 -21.81
N SER A 3 10.02 12.87 -22.15
CA SER A 3 11.02 12.55 -23.18
C SER A 3 10.76 13.28 -24.51
N ARG A 4 9.49 13.44 -24.91
CA ARG A 4 9.11 14.22 -26.11
C ARG A 4 9.35 15.72 -25.93
N GLU A 5 9.19 16.24 -24.72
CA GLU A 5 9.47 17.65 -24.38
C GLU A 5 10.98 17.93 -24.44
N TRP A 6 11.79 17.03 -23.87
CA TRP A 6 13.25 17.17 -23.81
C TRP A 6 13.95 16.87 -25.13
N PHE A 7 13.40 15.97 -25.96
CA PHE A 7 13.99 15.55 -27.23
C PHE A 7 13.00 15.70 -28.40
N PRO A 8 12.54 16.93 -28.69
CA PRO A 8 11.51 17.21 -29.68
C PRO A 8 11.93 16.89 -31.12
N GLU A 9 13.23 16.85 -31.40
CA GLU A 9 13.84 16.50 -32.68
C GLU A 9 13.94 14.98 -32.91
N LEU A 10 13.95 14.19 -31.84
CA LEU A 10 14.07 12.72 -31.91
C LEU A 10 12.71 12.02 -31.83
N ILE A 11 11.75 12.61 -31.13
CA ILE A 11 10.46 11.99 -30.83
C ILE A 11 9.36 12.80 -31.52
N VAL A 12 8.55 12.16 -32.36
CA VAL A 12 7.45 12.84 -33.08
C VAL A 12 6.26 13.14 -32.18
N GLY A 13 5.97 12.26 -31.22
CA GLY A 13 4.89 12.42 -30.24
C GLY A 13 5.01 11.41 -29.10
N ALA A 14 4.29 11.66 -28.00
CA ALA A 14 4.23 10.77 -26.84
C ALA A 14 2.80 10.67 -26.31
N VAL A 15 2.39 9.47 -25.89
CA VAL A 15 1.14 9.23 -25.18
C VAL A 15 1.47 9.05 -23.70
N GLY A 16 0.94 9.92 -22.84
CA GLY A 16 0.99 9.78 -21.38
C GLY A 16 -0.35 9.31 -20.85
N ALA A 17 -0.58 8.00 -20.82
CA ALA A 17 -1.79 7.42 -20.25
C ALA A 17 -1.65 7.32 -18.73
N SER A 18 -2.59 7.88 -17.97
CA SER A 18 -2.55 7.93 -16.49
C SER A 18 -1.25 8.52 -15.92
N ALA A 19 -0.57 9.38 -16.69
CA ALA A 19 0.71 9.96 -16.30
C ALA A 19 0.50 11.24 -15.49
N PRO A 20 0.86 11.30 -14.19
CA PRO A 20 0.88 12.54 -13.44
C PRO A 20 2.03 13.42 -13.96
N VAL A 21 1.75 14.26 -14.95
CA VAL A 21 2.76 15.13 -15.59
C VAL A 21 3.13 16.36 -14.74
N LEU A 22 2.43 16.58 -13.63
CA LEU A 22 2.77 17.59 -12.64
C LEU A 22 3.44 16.90 -11.46
N ALA A 23 4.72 17.23 -11.26
CA ALA A 23 5.47 16.72 -10.14
C ALA A 23 4.95 17.28 -8.82
N LYS A 24 4.64 16.40 -7.86
CA LYS A 24 4.12 16.79 -6.55
C LYS A 24 4.69 15.89 -5.46
N THR A 25 5.48 16.48 -4.58
CA THR A 25 5.89 15.85 -3.32
C THR A 25 4.67 15.81 -2.41
N ASP A 26 4.21 14.60 -2.06
CA ASP A 26 2.93 14.31 -1.38
C ASP A 26 1.68 14.39 -2.28
N PHE A 27 1.47 13.31 -3.04
CA PHE A 27 0.33 13.13 -3.95
C PHE A 27 -0.88 12.46 -3.28
N TYR A 28 -1.33 13.01 -2.14
CA TYR A 28 -2.49 12.51 -1.40
C TYR A 28 -3.79 12.47 -2.23
N GLU A 29 -3.89 13.21 -3.34
CA GLU A 29 -5.06 13.21 -4.22
C GLU A 29 -5.36 11.81 -4.78
N TYR A 30 -4.35 10.96 -4.94
CA TYR A 30 -4.56 9.58 -5.33
C TYR A 30 -5.48 8.85 -4.35
N MET A 31 -5.21 8.98 -3.05
CA MET A 31 -6.08 8.40 -2.00
C MET A 31 -7.45 9.07 -1.94
N LYS A 32 -7.56 10.37 -2.24
CA LYS A 32 -8.88 11.03 -2.35
C LYS A 32 -9.73 10.44 -3.47
N VAL A 33 -9.13 10.04 -4.59
CA VAL A 33 -9.84 9.35 -5.68
C VAL A 33 -10.30 7.96 -5.23
N VAL A 34 -9.46 7.23 -4.50
CA VAL A 34 -9.83 5.92 -3.92
C VAL A 34 -11.03 6.08 -2.99
N GLU A 35 -10.98 7.02 -2.05
CA GLU A 35 -12.09 7.34 -1.13
C GLU A 35 -13.38 7.70 -1.88
N ASP A 36 -13.30 8.58 -2.89
CA ASP A 36 -14.45 8.99 -3.70
C ASP A 36 -15.07 7.82 -4.47
N VAL A 37 -14.24 6.89 -4.98
CA VAL A 37 -14.75 5.68 -5.64
C VAL A 37 -15.52 4.80 -4.66
N LEU A 38 -15.00 4.59 -3.44
CA LEU A 38 -15.73 3.84 -2.41
C LEU A 38 -17.04 4.53 -2.04
N GLN A 39 -17.01 5.85 -1.86
CA GLN A 39 -18.19 6.63 -1.49
C GLN A 39 -19.28 6.56 -2.58
N ARG A 40 -18.90 6.73 -3.85
CA ARG A 40 -19.81 6.61 -4.99
C ARG A 40 -20.37 5.19 -5.16
N HIS A 41 -19.60 4.17 -4.78
CA HIS A 41 -20.05 2.80 -4.81
C HIS A 41 -21.05 2.50 -3.68
N SER A 42 -20.68 2.81 -2.43
CA SER A 42 -21.49 2.55 -1.25
C SER A 42 -21.06 3.44 -0.09
N GLN A 43 -21.97 4.32 0.37
CA GLN A 43 -21.73 5.20 1.52
C GLN A 43 -21.42 4.38 2.79
N LYS A 44 -22.07 3.21 2.95
CA LYS A 44 -21.83 2.32 4.09
C LYS A 44 -20.42 1.73 4.06
N CYS A 45 -19.97 1.27 2.89
CA CYS A 45 -18.60 0.80 2.70
C CYS A 45 -17.60 1.89 3.07
N TYR A 46 -17.77 3.10 2.52
CA TYR A 46 -16.94 4.26 2.83
C TYR A 46 -16.87 4.58 4.33
N ASP A 47 -18.02 4.72 4.99
CA ASP A 47 -18.08 5.08 6.42
C ASP A 47 -17.42 4.00 7.30
N ARG A 48 -17.62 2.72 6.96
CA ARG A 48 -17.05 1.61 7.72
C ARG A 48 -15.56 1.42 7.45
N THR A 49 -15.09 1.64 6.23
CA THR A 49 -13.65 1.69 5.93
C THR A 49 -12.98 2.80 6.73
N ALA A 50 -13.55 4.01 6.75
CA ALA A 50 -13.03 5.12 7.56
C ALA A 50 -12.99 4.75 9.06
N GLY A 51 -14.05 4.14 9.58
CA GLY A 51 -14.11 3.66 10.97
C GLY A 51 -13.08 2.57 11.29
N ALA A 52 -12.75 1.70 10.34
CA ALA A 52 -11.71 0.68 10.49
C ALA A 52 -10.32 1.32 10.65
N PHE A 53 -9.96 2.25 9.77
CA PHE A 53 -8.66 2.93 9.81
C PHE A 53 -8.52 3.85 11.03
N ASP A 54 -9.59 4.53 11.46
CA ASP A 54 -9.60 5.31 12.71
C ASP A 54 -9.40 4.41 13.94
N SER A 55 -10.08 3.26 13.97
CA SER A 55 -9.89 2.26 15.04
C SER A 55 -8.47 1.70 15.05
N LEU A 56 -7.94 1.36 13.88
CA LEU A 56 -6.57 0.89 13.71
C LEU A 56 -5.57 1.93 14.21
N TYR A 57 -5.71 3.20 13.82
CA TYR A 57 -4.85 4.28 14.27
C TYR A 57 -4.89 4.48 15.79
N LYS A 58 -6.07 4.40 16.42
CA LYS A 58 -6.18 4.47 17.88
C LYS A 58 -5.46 3.32 18.57
N LEU A 59 -5.48 2.12 17.99
CA LEU A 59 -4.78 0.96 18.54
C LEU A 59 -3.25 1.13 18.51
N THR A 60 -2.68 1.82 17.52
CA THR A 60 -1.22 2.04 17.46
C THR A 60 -0.69 2.87 18.63
N GLN A 61 -1.56 3.68 19.25
CA GLN A 61 -1.22 4.62 20.33
C GLN A 61 -0.86 3.95 21.66
N SER A 62 -1.04 2.63 21.82
CA SER A 62 -0.75 1.94 23.07
C SER A 62 -0.09 0.58 22.85
N PRO A 63 0.75 0.08 23.78
CA PRO A 63 1.35 -1.26 23.67
C PRO A 63 0.29 -2.37 23.56
N THR A 64 -0.76 -2.32 24.37
CA THR A 64 -1.87 -3.29 24.31
C THR A 64 -2.62 -3.22 22.99
N GLY A 65 -2.84 -2.01 22.45
CA GLY A 65 -3.46 -1.84 21.14
C GLY A 65 -2.57 -2.38 20.01
N ARG A 66 -1.26 -2.16 20.05
CA ARG A 66 -0.32 -2.75 19.09
C ARG A 66 -0.29 -4.28 19.15
N ALA A 67 -0.41 -4.87 20.32
CA ALA A 67 -0.57 -6.32 20.45
C ALA A 67 -1.89 -6.83 19.85
N ASN A 68 -2.98 -6.06 19.98
CA ASN A 68 -4.25 -6.38 19.30
C ASN A 68 -4.08 -6.34 17.77
N ILE A 69 -3.40 -5.32 17.23
CA ILE A 69 -3.09 -5.25 15.80
C ILE A 69 -2.28 -6.48 15.37
N GLN A 70 -1.25 -6.84 16.13
CA GLN A 70 -0.45 -8.04 15.86
C GLN A 70 -1.31 -9.30 15.79
N ASP A 71 -2.19 -9.51 16.76
CA ASP A 71 -3.02 -10.71 16.84
C ASP A 71 -4.03 -10.79 15.70
N LYS A 72 -4.51 -9.64 15.21
CA LYS A 72 -5.48 -9.55 14.11
C LYS A 72 -4.86 -9.67 12.72
N PHE A 73 -3.71 -9.04 12.49
CA PHE A 73 -3.12 -8.88 11.15
C PHE A 73 -1.89 -9.76 10.89
N ASP A 74 -1.39 -10.48 11.90
CA ASP A 74 -0.16 -11.29 11.84
C ASP A 74 1.03 -10.55 11.22
N LEU A 75 1.50 -9.52 11.92
CA LEU A 75 2.59 -8.68 11.43
C LEU A 75 3.96 -9.38 11.49
N PHE A 76 4.84 -8.98 10.57
CA PHE A 76 6.25 -9.34 10.57
C PHE A 76 7.14 -8.11 10.30
N PRO A 77 8.13 -7.79 11.15
CA PRO A 77 8.40 -8.38 12.46
C PRO A 77 7.27 -8.22 13.48
N LYS A 78 7.17 -9.14 14.45
CA LYS A 78 6.09 -9.13 15.42
C LYS A 78 6.09 -7.86 16.29
N TRP A 79 4.95 -7.17 16.37
CA TRP A 79 4.73 -6.12 17.37
C TRP A 79 4.41 -6.72 18.74
N THR A 80 4.79 -6.00 19.80
CA THR A 80 4.69 -6.49 21.18
C THR A 80 3.84 -5.58 22.07
N ALA A 81 3.33 -6.17 23.16
CA ALA A 81 2.69 -5.44 24.25
C ALA A 81 3.68 -4.84 25.26
N ASP A 82 4.99 -5.02 25.07
CA ASP A 82 6.00 -4.54 26.02
C ASP A 82 6.08 -3.02 25.94
N PRO A 83 5.76 -2.28 27.02
CA PRO A 83 5.84 -0.82 27.02
C PRO A 83 7.28 -0.29 26.87
N ASN A 84 8.30 -1.11 27.07
CA ASN A 84 9.70 -0.73 26.89
C ASN A 84 10.18 -0.88 25.45
N ILE A 85 9.38 -1.49 24.57
CA ILE A 85 9.67 -1.62 23.14
C ILE A 85 8.84 -0.58 22.39
N SER A 86 9.52 0.48 21.92
CA SER A 86 8.93 1.45 21.00
C SER A 86 8.80 0.85 19.61
N VAL A 87 7.71 1.18 18.92
CA VAL A 87 7.54 0.90 17.49
C VAL A 87 7.82 2.21 16.75
N ASP A 88 8.62 2.15 15.69
CA ASP A 88 8.95 3.31 14.87
C ASP A 88 7.68 3.82 14.14
N PRO A 89 7.43 5.13 14.08
CA PRO A 89 6.37 5.69 13.25
C PRO A 89 6.40 5.25 11.77
N LEU A 90 7.57 4.96 11.22
CA LEU A 90 7.71 4.42 9.87
C LEU A 90 7.26 2.96 9.78
N ASP A 91 7.50 2.15 10.80
CA ASP A 91 6.97 0.78 10.88
C ASP A 91 5.44 0.79 10.98
N ILE A 92 4.87 1.77 11.71
CA ILE A 92 3.41 1.99 11.72
C ILE A 92 2.93 2.35 10.31
N SER A 93 3.65 3.25 9.62
CA SER A 93 3.30 3.66 8.27
C SER A 93 3.34 2.49 7.29
N GLU A 94 4.27 1.53 7.47
CA GLU A 94 4.36 0.33 6.63
C GLU A 94 3.13 -0.57 6.78
N VAL A 95 2.64 -0.77 8.01
CA VAL A 95 1.38 -1.52 8.23
C VAL A 95 0.21 -0.84 7.52
N PHE A 96 0.13 0.50 7.58
CA PHE A 96 -0.91 1.24 6.88
C PHE A 96 -0.74 1.14 5.36
N ASN A 97 0.48 1.23 4.86
CA ASN A 97 0.83 1.09 3.45
C ASN A 97 0.32 -0.23 2.87
N GLY A 98 0.62 -1.36 3.52
CA GLY A 98 0.09 -2.66 3.08
C GLY A 98 -1.45 -2.74 3.13
N LEU A 99 -2.09 -2.06 4.08
CA LEU A 99 -3.56 -2.11 4.23
C LEU A 99 -4.32 -1.20 3.25
N PHE A 100 -3.88 0.05 3.06
CA PHE A 100 -4.51 0.92 2.07
C PHE A 100 -4.09 0.55 0.63
N GLY A 101 -2.92 -0.07 0.45
CA GLY A 101 -2.45 -0.60 -0.83
C GLY A 101 -3.47 -1.51 -1.50
N MET A 102 -4.15 -2.37 -0.73
CA MET A 102 -5.26 -3.20 -1.24
C MET A 102 -6.38 -2.39 -1.89
N TYR A 103 -6.73 -1.24 -1.31
CA TYR A 103 -7.77 -0.35 -1.85
C TYR A 103 -7.29 0.36 -3.10
N ALA A 104 -6.04 0.84 -3.07
CA ALA A 104 -5.38 1.47 -4.20
C ALA A 104 -5.40 0.52 -5.42
N ASP A 105 -4.91 -0.71 -5.24
CA ASP A 105 -4.85 -1.71 -6.30
C ASP A 105 -6.25 -2.10 -6.79
N THR A 106 -7.19 -2.33 -5.87
CA THR A 106 -8.58 -2.69 -6.24
C THR A 106 -9.24 -1.58 -7.07
N VAL A 107 -9.05 -0.32 -6.71
CA VAL A 107 -9.62 0.81 -7.46
C VAL A 107 -8.90 0.99 -8.80
N GLN A 108 -7.56 0.92 -8.82
CA GLN A 108 -6.72 1.07 -10.00
C GLN A 108 -7.03 0.02 -11.07
N TYR A 109 -7.23 -1.24 -10.65
CA TYR A 109 -7.42 -2.41 -11.52
C TYR A 109 -8.84 -3.00 -11.46
N ASN A 110 -9.82 -2.18 -11.06
CA ASN A 110 -11.20 -2.61 -10.85
C ASN A 110 -11.76 -3.40 -12.05
N ALA A 111 -12.16 -4.65 -11.80
CA ALA A 111 -12.74 -5.56 -12.80
C ALA A 111 -11.84 -5.87 -14.01
N VAL A 112 -10.53 -5.63 -13.88
CA VAL A 112 -9.51 -6.02 -14.86
C VAL A 112 -8.66 -7.19 -14.36
N ASP A 113 -8.45 -7.25 -13.04
CA ASP A 113 -7.56 -8.23 -12.40
C ASP A 113 -8.31 -9.10 -11.37
N TRP A 114 -7.73 -9.30 -10.19
CA TRP A 114 -8.15 -10.26 -9.17
C TRP A 114 -9.35 -9.80 -8.31
N SER A 115 -9.82 -8.55 -8.42
CA SER A 115 -10.93 -8.04 -7.60
C SER A 115 -11.72 -6.91 -8.25
N THR A 116 -12.80 -6.51 -7.57
CA THR A 116 -13.65 -5.37 -7.91
C THR A 116 -13.92 -4.53 -6.68
N VAL A 117 -14.25 -3.26 -6.88
CA VAL A 117 -14.72 -2.38 -5.79
C VAL A 117 -15.95 -2.98 -5.08
N ALA A 118 -16.82 -3.67 -5.82
CA ALA A 118 -17.98 -4.36 -5.25
C ALA A 118 -17.60 -5.52 -4.32
N HIS A 119 -16.60 -6.32 -4.71
CA HIS A 119 -16.08 -7.41 -3.88
C HIS A 119 -15.44 -6.88 -2.60
N LEU A 120 -14.57 -5.86 -2.71
CA LEU A 120 -13.98 -5.18 -1.56
C LEU A 120 -15.06 -4.62 -0.63
N CYS A 121 -16.05 -3.91 -1.16
CA CYS A 121 -17.11 -3.32 -0.33
C CYS A 121 -18.03 -4.35 0.32
N SER A 122 -18.15 -5.57 -0.24
CA SER A 122 -18.97 -6.62 0.37
C SER A 122 -18.53 -7.00 1.79
N PHE A 123 -17.23 -6.91 2.10
CA PHE A 123 -16.70 -7.12 3.45
C PHE A 123 -17.19 -6.05 4.43
N PHE A 124 -17.24 -4.80 3.99
CA PHE A 124 -17.64 -3.66 4.81
C PHE A 124 -19.16 -3.46 4.85
N GLU A 125 -19.91 -4.11 3.98
CA GLU A 125 -21.37 -4.10 4.02
C GLU A 125 -21.96 -5.13 4.99
N ASN A 126 -21.15 -6.09 5.47
CA ASN A 126 -21.57 -7.12 6.41
C ASN A 126 -21.69 -6.60 7.85
N ASP A 127 -22.91 -6.38 8.35
CA ASP A 127 -23.16 -5.89 9.72
C ASP A 127 -22.90 -6.91 10.83
N ALA A 128 -22.63 -8.18 10.50
CA ALA A 128 -22.35 -9.20 11.49
C ALA A 128 -20.92 -9.11 12.07
N VAL A 129 -20.03 -8.36 11.42
CA VAL A 129 -18.64 -8.14 11.85
C VAL A 129 -18.38 -6.66 12.07
N ASP A 130 -17.47 -6.32 12.98
CA ASP A 130 -17.05 -4.93 13.13
C ASP A 130 -16.17 -4.46 11.96
N SER A 131 -15.92 -3.15 11.87
CA SER A 131 -15.16 -2.57 10.75
C SER A 131 -13.69 -2.99 10.73
N LEU A 132 -13.08 -3.23 11.90
CA LEU A 132 -11.68 -3.67 11.96
C LEU A 132 -11.56 -5.13 11.54
N ASP A 133 -12.49 -5.98 11.96
CA ASP A 133 -12.56 -7.38 11.53
C ASP A 133 -12.91 -7.52 10.04
N ALA A 134 -13.72 -6.61 9.48
CA ALA A 134 -13.93 -6.52 8.03
C ALA A 134 -12.62 -6.21 7.29
N LEU A 135 -11.78 -5.31 7.82
CA LEU A 135 -10.46 -5.01 7.25
C LEU A 135 -9.50 -6.21 7.33
N VAL A 136 -9.53 -6.97 8.43
CA VAL A 136 -8.77 -8.24 8.56
C VAL A 136 -9.25 -9.26 7.54
N ALA A 137 -10.57 -9.39 7.36
CA ALA A 137 -11.15 -10.31 6.38
C ALA A 137 -10.73 -9.95 4.95
N LEU A 138 -10.75 -8.66 4.60
CA LEU A 138 -10.24 -8.18 3.31
C LEU A 138 -8.74 -8.48 3.15
N LYS A 139 -7.92 -8.20 4.18
CA LYS A 139 -6.48 -8.53 4.16
C LYS A 139 -6.25 -10.01 3.88
N ASN A 140 -7.02 -10.89 4.51
CA ASN A 140 -6.88 -12.34 4.33
C ASN A 140 -7.42 -12.81 2.98
N ASP A 141 -8.41 -12.12 2.40
CA ASP A 141 -8.87 -12.38 1.03
C ASP A 141 -7.79 -12.05 0.01
N GLN A 142 -7.05 -10.93 0.18
CA GLN A 142 -6.03 -10.50 -0.78
C GLN A 142 -4.66 -11.13 -0.61
N TYR A 143 -4.20 -11.23 0.63
CA TYR A 143 -2.85 -11.72 0.93
C TYR A 143 -2.86 -13.14 1.50
N GLY A 144 -4.03 -13.78 1.58
CA GLY A 144 -4.14 -15.10 2.19
C GLY A 144 -3.62 -15.11 3.63
N ASN A 145 -2.87 -16.16 3.94
CA ASN A 145 -2.23 -16.35 5.25
C ASN A 145 -0.85 -15.70 5.35
N ASP A 146 -0.45 -14.89 4.37
CA ASP A 146 0.86 -14.24 4.41
C ASP A 146 0.91 -13.17 5.50
N LYS A 147 2.08 -13.01 6.11
CA LYS A 147 2.27 -12.01 7.16
C LYS A 147 2.28 -10.62 6.57
N LEU A 148 1.67 -9.67 7.26
CA LEU A 148 1.74 -8.27 6.85
C LEU A 148 3.09 -7.69 7.27
N LEU A 149 3.87 -7.19 6.31
CA LEU A 149 5.13 -6.53 6.60
C LEU A 149 4.89 -5.28 7.47
N SER A 150 5.72 -5.10 8.49
CA SER A 150 5.60 -4.02 9.46
C SER A 150 6.96 -3.43 9.83
N SER A 151 7.93 -3.53 8.91
CA SER A 151 9.25 -2.91 9.08
C SER A 151 9.61 -2.11 7.85
N TYR A 152 9.71 -0.81 8.04
CA TYR A 152 10.16 0.10 6.99
C TYR A 152 11.62 -0.19 6.60
N ASP A 153 12.47 -0.46 7.58
CA ASP A 153 13.87 -0.83 7.34
C ASP A 153 13.98 -2.11 6.52
N ALA A 154 13.08 -3.08 6.68
CA ALA A 154 13.08 -4.29 5.87
C ALA A 154 12.84 -3.96 4.38
N VAL A 155 11.87 -3.09 4.07
CA VAL A 155 11.61 -2.61 2.71
C VAL A 155 12.83 -1.89 2.14
N VAL A 156 13.42 -0.95 2.90
CA VAL A 156 14.59 -0.20 2.46
C VAL A 156 15.79 -1.11 2.21
N ASN A 157 16.01 -2.10 3.08
CA ASN A 157 17.09 -3.07 2.91
C ASN A 157 16.87 -3.93 1.66
N GLU A 158 15.65 -4.38 1.40
CA GLU A 158 15.31 -5.17 0.20
C GLU A 158 15.55 -4.36 -1.08
N LEU A 159 15.05 -3.12 -1.14
CA LEU A 159 15.29 -2.20 -2.26
C LEU A 159 16.80 -1.92 -2.44
N THR A 160 17.53 -1.74 -1.36
CA THR A 160 18.98 -1.50 -1.38
C THR A 160 19.74 -2.71 -1.92
N ASP A 161 19.35 -3.92 -1.54
CA ASP A 161 19.99 -5.14 -2.03
C ASP A 161 19.67 -5.42 -3.50
N MET A 162 18.45 -5.11 -3.95
CA MET A 162 18.11 -5.13 -5.38
C MET A 162 18.90 -4.08 -6.17
N ALA A 163 19.08 -2.87 -5.63
CA ALA A 163 19.91 -1.85 -6.27
C ALA A 163 21.37 -2.32 -6.42
N LYS A 164 21.95 -2.94 -5.38
CA LYS A 164 23.28 -3.56 -5.47
C LYS A 164 23.34 -4.67 -6.51
N HIS A 165 22.27 -5.43 -6.70
CA HIS A 165 22.20 -6.45 -7.76
C HIS A 165 22.25 -5.82 -9.15
N ILE A 166 21.46 -4.77 -9.37
CA ILE A 166 21.45 -4.01 -10.64
C ILE A 166 22.84 -3.44 -10.94
N ASP A 167 23.54 -2.94 -9.91
CA ASP A 167 24.90 -2.42 -10.04
C ASP A 167 25.98 -3.51 -10.18
N GLY A 168 25.62 -4.80 -10.13
CA GLY A 168 26.56 -5.93 -10.25
C GLY A 168 27.35 -6.26 -8.98
N HIS A 169 26.92 -5.77 -7.82
CA HIS A 169 27.63 -5.89 -6.53
C HIS A 169 26.94 -6.84 -5.53
N ALA A 170 25.79 -7.44 -5.85
CA ALA A 170 25.10 -8.37 -4.95
C ALA A 170 25.41 -9.85 -5.23
N GLY A 171 25.45 -10.66 -4.17
CA GLY A 171 25.51 -12.13 -4.26
C GLY A 171 24.14 -12.78 -4.49
N THR A 172 23.06 -12.09 -4.16
CA THR A 172 21.68 -12.54 -4.36
C THR A 172 21.25 -12.35 -5.81
N GLN A 173 20.54 -13.34 -6.36
CA GLN A 173 19.95 -13.28 -7.70
C GLN A 173 18.49 -12.87 -7.59
N TYR A 174 18.07 -11.93 -8.43
CA TYR A 174 16.69 -11.49 -8.53
C TYR A 174 16.17 -11.77 -9.94
N THR A 175 14.86 -12.02 -10.05
CA THR A 175 14.17 -12.13 -11.33
C THR A 175 13.83 -10.75 -11.88
N ASP A 176 13.63 -10.65 -13.20
CA ASP A 176 13.20 -9.41 -13.84
C ASP A 176 11.90 -8.85 -13.23
N VAL A 177 11.01 -9.73 -12.76
CA VAL A 177 9.76 -9.34 -12.09
C VAL A 177 10.04 -8.66 -10.75
N GLN A 178 10.96 -9.21 -9.94
CA GLN A 178 11.35 -8.60 -8.66
C GLN A 178 12.04 -7.26 -8.88
N LEU A 179 12.85 -7.14 -9.93
CA LEU A 179 13.55 -5.90 -10.26
C LEU A 179 12.63 -4.79 -10.78
N ALA A 180 11.36 -5.07 -11.10
CA ALA A 180 10.40 -4.04 -11.48
C ALA A 180 10.10 -3.07 -10.33
N GLU A 181 10.08 -3.56 -9.09
CA GLU A 181 9.74 -2.77 -7.90
C GLU A 181 10.76 -1.65 -7.58
N PRO A 182 12.07 -1.91 -7.46
CA PRO A 182 13.05 -0.84 -7.22
C PRO A 182 13.10 0.16 -8.38
N LEU A 183 12.83 -0.27 -9.61
CA LEU A 183 12.71 0.64 -10.76
C LEU A 183 11.48 1.54 -10.64
N TRP A 184 10.34 0.98 -10.20
CA TRP A 184 9.12 1.75 -9.94
C TRP A 184 9.30 2.75 -8.79
N VAL A 185 9.94 2.35 -7.69
CA VAL A 185 10.27 3.25 -6.57
C VAL A 185 11.23 4.34 -7.03
N TRP A 186 12.25 4.01 -7.82
CA TRP A 186 13.16 5.02 -8.35
C TRP A 186 12.42 6.02 -9.26
N GLN A 187 11.52 5.52 -10.11
CA GLN A 187 10.72 6.35 -11.01
C GLN A 187 9.83 7.32 -10.23
N THR A 188 9.07 6.81 -9.26
CA THR A 188 8.18 7.59 -8.38
C THR A 188 8.92 8.66 -7.55
N CYS A 189 10.18 8.42 -7.21
CA CYS A 189 10.99 9.36 -6.44
C CYS A 189 11.81 10.38 -7.25
N ASN A 190 12.18 10.07 -8.50
CA ASN A 190 13.14 10.88 -9.27
C ASN A 190 12.57 11.44 -10.57
N GLU A 191 11.62 10.74 -11.19
CA GLU A 191 11.04 11.20 -12.45
C GLU A 191 9.80 12.06 -12.21
N PHE A 192 8.97 11.74 -11.22
CA PHE A 192 7.75 12.49 -10.88
C PHE A 192 7.92 13.54 -9.78
#